data_AF-A0A0P9PRJ5-F1
#
_entry.id   AF-A0A0P9PRJ5-F1
#
_cell.length_a   1.000
_cell.length_b   1.000
_cell.length_c   1.000
_cell.angle_alpha   90.00
_cell.angle_beta   90.00
_cell.angle_gamma   90.00
#
_symmetry.space_group_name_H-M   'P 1'
#
loop_
_entity.id
_entity.type
_entity.pdbx_description
1 polymer ?
#
loop_
_entity_poly.entity_id
_entity_poly.type
_entity_poly.pdbx_seq_one_letter_code
_entity_poly.pdbx_strand_id
1 'polypeptide(L)'
;MQEKPAKVATAAPASFINAQSAITGLRGRDLLSTLRNVAAQGLRHPIRSARHALTLGSQLGRVVLLGETLYPHNPKDARFADPTWRLNPLYRRGLQVYLGCQHQVRQWIDDSDLSTEDRARAHFLFTLINDALAPSNTLFNPQAVKELFNSGGTSLIKGLSHMADDLLHNNGLPSQTTKDAFEVGRSVATTAGAVVFRNDMFELIQYRPMSEKQFSRPVLIVPPQINKFYIFDLSPANSFVQYALKNGLQTFVISWRNPDVRHREWGLSSYVGATEHAMNVCRAITAAREVNLVGACAGGADHCRVAGSLAGQAPDPPRGQCNLHGQPAGQSDRKPCHVVYRRGNA
;
A
#
# COMPACT_ATOMS: atom_id res chain seq x y z
N MET A 1 -25.89 53.24 -0.72
CA MET A 1 -25.90 52.47 -1.98
C MET A 1 -24.83 51.40 -1.83
N GLN A 2 -25.25 50.16 -1.55
CA GLN A 2 -24.33 49.05 -1.26
C GLN A 2 -23.79 48.48 -2.58
N GLU A 3 -22.47 48.54 -2.78
CA GLU A 3 -21.79 47.79 -3.83
C GLU A 3 -21.51 46.35 -3.37
N LYS A 4 -21.89 45.41 -4.22
CA LYS A 4 -21.86 43.97 -4.02
C LYS A 4 -20.52 43.43 -4.51
N PRO A 5 -19.72 42.67 -3.73
CA PRO A 5 -18.47 42.14 -4.23
C PRO A 5 -18.72 40.94 -5.15
N ALA A 6 -18.06 40.97 -6.31
CA ALA A 6 -18.10 39.91 -7.32
C ALA A 6 -17.45 38.61 -6.78
N LYS A 7 -18.17 37.50 -6.93
CA LYS A 7 -17.67 36.14 -6.67
C LYS A 7 -16.69 35.76 -7.77
N VAL A 8 -15.39 35.79 -7.48
CA VAL A 8 -14.37 35.16 -8.32
C VAL A 8 -14.37 33.66 -8.00
N ALA A 9 -14.85 32.85 -8.93
CA ALA A 9 -14.73 31.40 -8.85
C ALA A 9 -13.29 31.00 -9.23
N THR A 10 -12.47 30.68 -8.23
CA THR A 10 -11.16 30.07 -8.45
C THR A 10 -11.37 28.61 -8.84
N ALA A 11 -11.20 28.31 -10.13
CA ALA A 11 -11.10 26.95 -10.63
C ALA A 11 -9.86 26.27 -10.01
N ALA A 12 -10.07 25.19 -9.26
CA ALA A 12 -9.00 24.35 -8.76
C ALA A 12 -8.33 23.60 -9.93
N PRO A 13 -7.00 23.49 -9.97
CA PRO A 13 -6.31 22.83 -11.07
C PRO A 13 -6.60 21.33 -11.07
N ALA A 14 -6.77 20.76 -12.26
CA ALA A 14 -7.06 19.36 -12.50
C ALA A 14 -5.99 18.45 -11.86
N SER A 15 -6.30 17.90 -10.70
CA SER A 15 -5.52 16.85 -10.06
C SER A 15 -5.78 15.53 -10.79
N PHE A 16 -4.75 15.01 -11.48
CA PHE A 16 -4.78 13.66 -12.03
C PHE A 16 -4.93 12.64 -10.88
N ILE A 17 -6.08 11.97 -10.85
CA ILE A 17 -6.41 10.95 -9.84
C ILE A 17 -5.65 9.66 -10.20
N ASN A 18 -4.66 9.30 -9.40
CA ASN A 18 -4.09 7.96 -9.37
C ASN A 18 -4.89 7.05 -8.39
N ALA A 19 -4.73 5.74 -8.48
CA ALA A 19 -5.48 4.76 -7.65
C ALA A 19 -5.36 5.00 -6.13
N GLN A 20 -4.34 5.73 -5.67
CA GLN A 20 -4.16 6.08 -4.26
C GLN A 20 -4.89 7.37 -3.84
N SER A 21 -5.01 8.35 -4.74
CA SER A 21 -5.83 9.56 -4.53
C SER A 21 -7.33 9.29 -4.62
N ALA A 22 -7.72 8.18 -5.27
CA ALA A 22 -9.05 7.62 -5.10
C ALA A 22 -9.28 7.22 -3.63
N ILE A 23 -8.39 6.43 -3.03
CA ILE A 23 -8.61 5.88 -1.67
C ILE A 23 -8.67 6.97 -0.58
N THR A 24 -7.88 8.06 -0.68
CA THR A 24 -7.88 9.14 0.32
C THR A 24 -8.94 10.23 0.09
N GLY A 25 -9.54 10.30 -1.10
CA GLY A 25 -10.60 11.27 -1.46
C GLY A 25 -12.02 10.71 -1.43
N LEU A 26 -12.20 9.39 -1.34
CA LEU A 26 -13.52 8.73 -1.37
C LEU A 26 -14.22 8.82 -0.01
N ARG A 27 -15.15 9.77 0.17
CA ARG A 27 -16.16 9.62 1.22
C ARG A 27 -17.09 8.47 0.82
N GLY A 28 -17.50 7.62 1.75
CA GLY A 28 -18.42 6.49 1.45
C GLY A 28 -19.73 6.91 0.77
N ARG A 29 -20.19 8.16 1.01
CA ARG A 29 -21.34 8.76 0.31
C ARG A 29 -21.08 8.95 -1.19
N ASP A 30 -19.85 9.26 -1.57
CA ASP A 30 -19.47 9.50 -2.95
C ASP A 30 -19.49 8.19 -3.75
N LEU A 31 -19.07 7.07 -3.15
CA LEU A 31 -19.12 5.73 -3.77
C LEU A 31 -20.55 5.28 -4.09
N LEU A 32 -21.47 5.42 -3.13
CA LEU A 32 -22.88 5.08 -3.33
C LEU A 32 -23.52 5.97 -4.40
N SER A 33 -23.16 7.25 -4.42
CA SER A 33 -23.65 8.20 -5.43
C SER A 33 -23.13 7.85 -6.83
N THR A 34 -21.84 7.50 -6.96
CA THR A 34 -21.25 7.06 -8.23
C THR A 34 -21.86 5.75 -8.70
N LEU A 35 -22.08 4.77 -7.82
CA LEU A 35 -22.80 3.52 -8.17
C LEU A 35 -24.19 3.81 -8.74
N ARG A 36 -24.95 4.66 -8.06
CA ARG A 36 -26.28 5.05 -8.50
C ARG A 36 -26.24 5.76 -9.85
N ASN A 37 -25.25 6.64 -10.06
CA ASN A 37 -25.09 7.37 -11.31
C ASN A 37 -24.70 6.44 -12.47
N VAL A 38 -23.78 5.49 -12.23
CA VAL A 38 -23.41 4.45 -13.20
C VAL A 38 -24.61 3.57 -13.55
N ALA A 39 -25.37 3.11 -12.55
CA ALA A 39 -26.58 2.33 -12.77
C ALA A 39 -27.65 3.12 -13.55
N ALA A 40 -27.83 4.41 -13.22
CA ALA A 40 -28.74 5.30 -13.94
C ALA A 40 -28.31 5.52 -15.40
N GLN A 41 -27.00 5.52 -15.68
CA GLN A 41 -26.48 5.66 -17.04
C GLN A 41 -26.90 4.49 -17.93
N GLY A 42 -26.89 3.27 -17.39
CA GLY A 42 -27.37 2.07 -18.09
C GLY A 42 -28.84 2.18 -18.50
N LEU A 43 -29.67 2.75 -17.62
CA LEU A 43 -31.10 3.00 -17.86
C LEU A 43 -31.36 4.18 -18.81
N ARG A 44 -30.54 5.24 -18.75
CA ARG A 44 -30.69 6.45 -19.58
C ARG A 44 -30.26 6.23 -21.03
N HIS A 45 -29.32 5.33 -21.29
CA HIS A 45 -28.81 5.02 -22.63
C HIS A 45 -28.97 3.54 -22.98
N PRO A 46 -30.22 3.05 -23.08
CA PRO A 46 -30.50 1.62 -23.25
C PRO A 46 -29.90 1.07 -24.55
N ILE A 47 -29.84 1.88 -25.62
CA ILE A 47 -29.27 1.47 -26.92
C ILE A 47 -27.76 1.24 -26.81
N ARG A 48 -27.02 2.12 -26.10
CA ARG A 48 -25.57 1.95 -25.92
C ARG A 48 -25.29 0.70 -25.08
N SER A 49 -25.98 0.55 -23.96
CA SER A 49 -25.89 -0.63 -23.09
C SER A 49 -26.22 -1.92 -23.83
N ALA A 50 -27.28 -1.93 -24.67
CA ALA A 50 -27.65 -3.07 -25.49
C ALA A 50 -26.56 -3.44 -26.51
N ARG A 51 -25.90 -2.46 -27.15
CA ARG A 51 -24.76 -2.72 -28.03
C ARG A 51 -23.62 -3.40 -27.30
N HIS A 52 -23.23 -2.89 -26.12
CA HIS A 52 -22.17 -3.52 -25.33
C HIS A 52 -22.56 -4.93 -24.86
N ALA A 53 -23.83 -5.17 -24.51
CA ALA A 53 -24.32 -6.49 -24.14
C ALA A 53 -24.28 -7.47 -25.32
N LEU A 54 -24.65 -7.02 -26.53
CA LEU A 54 -24.56 -7.83 -27.76
C LEU A 54 -23.11 -8.15 -28.12
N THR A 55 -22.20 -7.17 -28.03
CA THR A 55 -20.76 -7.39 -28.24
C THR A 55 -20.21 -8.40 -27.24
N LEU A 56 -20.56 -8.28 -25.95
CA LEU A 56 -20.20 -9.27 -24.93
C LEU A 56 -20.73 -10.65 -25.28
N GLY A 57 -22.02 -10.76 -25.62
CA GLY A 57 -22.65 -12.03 -25.98
C GLY A 57 -21.96 -12.71 -27.16
N SER A 58 -21.59 -11.95 -28.20
CA SER A 58 -20.82 -12.44 -29.34
C SER A 58 -19.44 -12.95 -28.92
N GLN A 59 -18.69 -12.18 -28.13
CA GLN A 59 -17.36 -12.55 -27.64
C GLN A 59 -17.43 -13.81 -26.75
N LEU A 60 -18.38 -13.85 -25.82
CA LEU A 60 -18.61 -15.00 -24.95
C LEU A 60 -19.00 -16.25 -25.75
N GLY A 61 -19.84 -16.10 -26.78
CA GLY A 61 -20.17 -17.19 -27.71
C GLY A 61 -18.92 -17.75 -28.39
N ARG A 62 -18.04 -16.89 -28.92
CA ARG A 62 -16.76 -17.31 -29.52
C ARG A 62 -15.85 -18.03 -28.52
N VAL A 63 -15.74 -17.50 -27.30
CA VAL A 63 -14.92 -18.12 -26.25
C VAL A 63 -15.48 -19.48 -25.84
N VAL A 64 -16.78 -19.57 -25.53
CA VAL A 64 -17.40 -20.77 -24.97
C VAL A 64 -17.56 -21.87 -26.02
N LEU A 65 -18.01 -21.53 -27.23
CA LEU A 65 -18.30 -22.48 -28.30
C LEU A 65 -17.05 -22.84 -29.11
N LEU A 66 -16.26 -21.83 -29.52
CA LEU A 66 -15.09 -22.04 -30.39
C LEU A 66 -13.79 -22.21 -29.60
N GLY A 67 -13.78 -21.90 -28.30
CA GLY A 67 -12.57 -21.98 -27.47
C GLY A 67 -11.54 -20.91 -27.80
N GLU A 68 -11.95 -19.81 -28.44
CA GLU A 68 -11.05 -18.74 -28.84
C GLU A 68 -10.46 -17.99 -27.64
N THR A 69 -9.21 -17.55 -27.80
CA THR A 69 -8.53 -16.68 -26.85
C THR A 69 -8.52 -15.25 -27.41
N LEU A 70 -9.43 -14.42 -26.90
CA LEU A 70 -9.63 -13.05 -27.38
C LEU A 70 -8.70 -12.05 -26.68
N TYR A 71 -8.36 -12.30 -25.41
CA TYR A 71 -7.60 -11.37 -24.59
C TYR A 71 -6.29 -11.99 -24.10
N PRO A 72 -5.15 -11.26 -24.18
CA PRO A 72 -3.90 -11.73 -23.63
C PRO A 72 -3.98 -11.80 -22.10
N HIS A 73 -3.46 -12.87 -21.53
CA HIS A 73 -3.28 -12.97 -20.08
C HIS A 73 -2.14 -12.05 -19.65
N ASN A 74 -2.30 -11.35 -18.53
CA ASN A 74 -1.22 -10.58 -17.94
C ASN A 74 -0.26 -11.54 -17.21
N PRO A 75 1.00 -11.70 -17.65
CA PRO A 75 1.95 -12.62 -17.01
C PRO A 75 2.35 -12.19 -15.59
N LYS A 76 2.05 -10.94 -15.20
CA LYS A 76 2.31 -10.41 -13.86
C LYS A 76 1.15 -10.62 -12.88
N ASP A 77 0.00 -11.10 -13.34
CA ASP A 77 -1.14 -11.38 -12.46
C ASP A 77 -0.95 -12.74 -11.76
N ALA A 78 -0.53 -12.69 -10.50
CA ALA A 78 -0.24 -13.87 -9.70
C ALA A 78 -1.46 -14.80 -9.51
N ARG A 79 -2.70 -14.28 -9.61
CA ARG A 79 -3.93 -15.07 -9.49
C ARG A 79 -4.06 -16.14 -10.57
N PHE A 80 -3.48 -15.87 -11.74
CA PHE A 80 -3.53 -16.75 -12.91
C PHE A 80 -2.17 -17.36 -13.25
N ALA A 81 -1.25 -17.40 -12.28
CA ALA A 81 0.10 -17.94 -12.47
C ALA A 81 0.13 -19.47 -12.72
N ASP A 82 -0.87 -20.20 -12.24
CA ASP A 82 -0.95 -21.64 -12.44
C ASP A 82 -1.11 -21.98 -13.94
N PRO A 83 -0.26 -22.84 -14.52
CA PRO A 83 -0.29 -23.16 -15.95
C PRO A 83 -1.61 -23.81 -16.38
N THR A 84 -2.40 -24.39 -15.46
CA THR A 84 -3.73 -24.95 -15.76
C THR A 84 -4.66 -23.92 -16.41
N TRP A 85 -4.57 -22.64 -16.04
CA TRP A 85 -5.33 -21.55 -16.68
C TRP A 85 -5.05 -21.41 -18.18
N ARG A 86 -3.86 -21.83 -18.63
CA ARG A 86 -3.45 -21.78 -20.03
C ARG A 86 -3.53 -23.12 -20.72
N LEU A 87 -3.25 -24.23 -20.04
CA LEU A 87 -3.13 -25.54 -20.65
C LEU A 87 -4.48 -26.27 -20.74
N ASN A 88 -5.35 -26.13 -19.73
CA ASN A 88 -6.64 -26.81 -19.71
C ASN A 88 -7.69 -25.99 -20.49
N PRO A 89 -8.37 -26.58 -21.50
CA PRO A 89 -9.37 -25.85 -22.30
C PRO A 89 -10.53 -25.26 -21.49
N LEU A 90 -11.01 -25.94 -20.45
CA LEU A 90 -12.11 -25.45 -19.61
C LEU A 90 -11.70 -24.22 -18.80
N TYR A 91 -10.54 -24.30 -18.13
CA TYR A 91 -10.00 -23.18 -17.36
C TYR A 91 -9.62 -21.99 -18.25
N ARG A 92 -9.08 -22.27 -19.45
CA ARG A 92 -8.79 -21.24 -20.44
C ARG A 92 -10.05 -20.51 -20.87
N ARG A 93 -11.14 -21.24 -21.15
CA ARG A 93 -12.44 -20.63 -21.49
C ARG A 93 -12.98 -19.79 -20.33
N GLY A 94 -12.96 -20.31 -19.10
CA GLY A 94 -13.40 -19.57 -17.91
C GLY A 94 -12.62 -18.27 -17.70
N LEU A 95 -11.29 -18.31 -17.87
CA LEU A 95 -10.44 -17.12 -17.81
C LEU A 95 -10.79 -16.11 -18.92
N GLN A 96 -11.02 -16.57 -20.15
CA GLN A 96 -11.38 -15.69 -21.27
C GLN A 96 -12.77 -15.07 -21.12
N VAL A 97 -13.73 -15.79 -20.54
CA VAL A 97 -15.04 -15.24 -20.15
C VAL A 97 -14.87 -14.10 -19.15
N TYR A 98 -14.07 -14.33 -18.11
CA TYR A 98 -13.75 -13.31 -17.09
C TYR A 98 -13.08 -12.07 -17.69
N LEU A 99 -12.02 -12.26 -18.50
CA LEU A 99 -11.31 -11.16 -19.15
C LEU A 99 -12.20 -10.39 -20.15
N GLY A 100 -13.09 -11.09 -20.85
CA GLY A 100 -14.07 -10.47 -21.75
C GLY A 100 -15.08 -9.60 -21.02
N CYS A 101 -15.65 -10.10 -19.90
CA CYS A 101 -16.51 -9.28 -19.04
C CYS A 101 -15.77 -8.04 -18.50
N GLN A 102 -14.53 -8.23 -18.02
CA GLN A 102 -13.70 -7.13 -17.53
C GLN A 102 -13.46 -6.06 -18.60
N HIS A 103 -13.08 -6.48 -19.80
CA HIS A 103 -12.80 -5.58 -20.91
C HIS A 103 -14.06 -4.84 -21.36
N GLN A 104 -15.18 -5.54 -21.51
CA GLN A 104 -16.40 -4.94 -22.01
C GLN A 104 -16.99 -3.93 -21.04
N VAL A 105 -17.00 -4.22 -19.73
CA VAL A 105 -17.52 -3.26 -18.76
C VAL A 105 -16.62 -2.04 -18.67
N ARG A 106 -15.29 -2.21 -18.80
CA ARG A 106 -14.36 -1.08 -18.90
C ARG A 106 -14.70 -0.18 -20.09
N GLN A 107 -14.90 -0.76 -21.28
CA GLN A 107 -15.32 -0.01 -22.46
C GLN A 107 -16.68 0.69 -22.26
N TRP A 108 -17.65 0.02 -21.65
CA TRP A 108 -18.95 0.61 -21.35
C TRP A 108 -18.85 1.81 -20.39
N ILE A 109 -17.96 1.76 -19.38
CA ILE A 109 -17.65 2.90 -18.51
C ILE A 109 -16.96 4.02 -19.30
N ASP A 110 -16.08 3.69 -20.25
CA ASP A 110 -15.38 4.65 -21.11
C ASP A 110 -16.32 5.33 -22.15
N ASP A 111 -17.37 4.66 -22.57
CA ASP A 111 -18.37 5.19 -23.52
C ASP A 111 -19.57 5.87 -22.82
N SER A 112 -19.56 5.90 -21.48
CA SER A 112 -20.59 6.53 -20.66
C SER A 112 -20.40 8.05 -20.53
N ASP A 113 -21.49 8.81 -20.41
CA ASP A 113 -21.48 10.28 -20.26
C ASP A 113 -21.21 10.68 -18.80
N LEU A 114 -20.19 10.08 -18.18
CA LEU A 114 -19.74 10.38 -16.83
C LEU A 114 -18.68 11.50 -16.83
N SER A 115 -18.69 12.30 -15.76
CA SER A 115 -17.61 13.22 -15.46
C SER A 115 -16.28 12.46 -15.33
N THR A 116 -15.14 13.12 -15.58
CA THR A 116 -13.82 12.49 -15.46
C THR A 116 -13.60 11.87 -14.07
N GLU A 117 -14.08 12.54 -13.03
CA GLU A 117 -13.99 12.06 -11.65
C GLU A 117 -14.89 10.85 -11.39
N ASP A 118 -16.16 10.88 -11.81
CA ASP A 118 -17.08 9.74 -11.66
C ASP A 118 -16.64 8.53 -12.47
N ARG A 119 -16.05 8.74 -13.65
CA ARG A 119 -15.49 7.68 -14.48
C ARG A 119 -14.31 6.99 -13.80
N ALA A 120 -13.40 7.76 -13.21
CA ALA A 120 -12.27 7.22 -12.46
C ALA A 120 -12.75 6.40 -11.24
N ARG A 121 -13.75 6.90 -10.51
CA ARG A 121 -14.39 6.20 -9.39
C ARG A 121 -15.11 4.93 -9.84
N ALA A 122 -15.82 4.97 -10.97
CA ALA A 122 -16.48 3.81 -11.55
C ALA A 122 -15.48 2.72 -11.95
N HIS A 123 -14.38 3.08 -12.60
CA HIS A 123 -13.29 2.14 -12.92
C HIS A 123 -12.67 1.50 -11.67
N PHE A 124 -12.42 2.30 -10.63
CA PHE A 124 -11.90 1.78 -9.36
C PHE A 124 -12.85 0.77 -8.73
N LEU A 125 -14.13 1.12 -8.62
CA LEU A 125 -15.11 0.24 -8.01
C LEU A 125 -15.38 -1.02 -8.83
N PHE A 126 -15.46 -0.88 -10.15
CA PHE A 126 -15.60 -2.02 -11.04
C PHE A 126 -14.39 -2.94 -10.95
N THR A 127 -13.18 -2.39 -10.81
CA THR A 127 -11.97 -3.19 -10.57
C THR A 127 -12.09 -4.01 -9.29
N LEU A 128 -12.56 -3.42 -8.17
CA LEU A 128 -12.78 -4.15 -6.91
C LEU A 128 -13.81 -5.28 -7.05
N ILE A 129 -14.95 -5.01 -7.70
CA ILE A 129 -16.00 -6.01 -7.92
C ILE A 129 -15.48 -7.13 -8.83
N ASN A 130 -14.84 -6.77 -9.94
CA ASN A 130 -14.28 -7.72 -10.88
C ASN A 130 -13.20 -8.58 -10.23
N ASP A 131 -12.30 -7.98 -9.46
CA ASP A 131 -11.25 -8.72 -8.75
C ASP A 131 -11.81 -9.65 -7.67
N ALA A 132 -12.92 -9.29 -7.01
CA ALA A 132 -13.61 -10.15 -6.06
C ALA A 132 -14.28 -11.35 -6.76
N LEU A 133 -14.84 -11.14 -7.95
CA LEU A 133 -15.48 -12.17 -8.79
C LEU A 133 -14.49 -12.99 -9.63
N ALA A 134 -13.19 -12.76 -9.47
CA ALA A 134 -12.17 -13.48 -10.23
C ALA A 134 -12.32 -15.01 -10.02
N PRO A 135 -12.20 -15.84 -11.08
CA PRO A 135 -12.30 -17.29 -10.97
C PRO A 135 -11.35 -17.92 -9.94
N SER A 136 -10.21 -17.28 -9.69
CA SER A 136 -9.22 -17.65 -8.67
C SER A 136 -9.75 -17.59 -7.23
N ASN A 137 -10.82 -16.84 -6.97
CA ASN A 137 -11.41 -16.68 -5.64
C ASN A 137 -12.53 -17.70 -5.37
N THR A 138 -12.72 -18.66 -6.27
CA THR A 138 -13.73 -19.70 -6.14
C THR A 138 -13.09 -21.06 -5.85
N LEU A 139 -13.90 -22.04 -5.42
CA LEU A 139 -13.43 -23.42 -5.24
C LEU A 139 -12.95 -24.08 -6.54
N PHE A 140 -13.27 -23.49 -7.70
CA PHE A 140 -12.76 -23.92 -9.00
C PHE A 140 -11.36 -23.39 -9.30
N ASN A 141 -10.68 -22.75 -8.35
CA ASN A 141 -9.26 -22.42 -8.51
C ASN A 141 -8.44 -23.73 -8.70
N PRO A 142 -7.59 -23.84 -9.74
CA PRO A 142 -6.84 -25.06 -10.01
C PRO A 142 -5.94 -25.48 -8.85
N GLN A 143 -5.41 -24.54 -8.07
CA GLN A 143 -4.63 -24.84 -6.88
C GLN A 143 -5.49 -25.46 -5.78
N ALA A 144 -6.70 -24.93 -5.56
CA ALA A 144 -7.63 -25.46 -4.58
C ALA A 144 -8.10 -26.89 -4.96
N VAL A 145 -8.41 -27.12 -6.24
CA VAL A 145 -8.80 -28.43 -6.75
C VAL A 145 -7.65 -29.44 -6.63
N LYS A 146 -6.42 -29.05 -7.03
CA LYS A 146 -5.23 -29.92 -6.87
C LYS A 146 -4.99 -30.28 -5.41
N GLU A 147 -5.08 -29.30 -4.51
CA GLU A 147 -4.89 -29.53 -3.07
C GLU A 147 -5.99 -30.41 -2.48
N LEU A 148 -7.24 -30.27 -2.93
CA LEU A 148 -8.34 -31.15 -2.55
C LEU A 148 -8.00 -32.61 -2.84
N PHE A 149 -7.50 -32.91 -4.05
CA PHE A 149 -7.09 -34.27 -4.42
C PHE A 149 -5.82 -34.73 -3.69
N ASN A 150 -4.78 -33.89 -3.63
CA ASN A 150 -3.50 -34.23 -2.99
C ASN A 150 -3.65 -34.53 -1.50
N SER A 151 -4.54 -33.79 -0.82
CA SER A 151 -4.81 -33.93 0.61
C SER A 151 -5.90 -34.97 0.94
N GLY A 152 -6.48 -35.63 -0.08
CA GLY A 152 -7.61 -36.55 0.11
C GLY A 152 -8.84 -35.91 0.75
N GLY A 153 -9.06 -34.61 0.52
CA GLY A 153 -10.16 -33.84 1.11
C GLY A 153 -9.87 -33.22 2.48
N THR A 154 -8.74 -33.54 3.12
CA THR A 154 -8.42 -33.00 4.46
C THR A 154 -8.22 -31.48 4.45
N SER A 155 -7.76 -30.89 3.34
CA SER A 155 -7.65 -29.44 3.17
C SER A 155 -9.00 -28.71 3.30
N LEU A 156 -10.08 -29.27 2.76
CA LEU A 156 -11.42 -28.69 2.84
C LEU A 156 -11.94 -28.70 4.28
N ILE A 157 -11.75 -29.82 4.98
CA ILE A 157 -12.14 -29.97 6.40
C ILE A 157 -11.40 -28.95 7.27
N LYS A 158 -10.07 -28.81 7.06
CA LYS A 158 -9.27 -27.79 7.75
C LYS A 158 -9.75 -26.38 7.43
N GLY A 159 -10.01 -26.06 6.17
CA GLY A 159 -10.53 -24.76 5.75
C GLY A 159 -11.86 -24.39 6.41
N LEU A 160 -12.79 -25.34 6.51
CA LEU A 160 -14.06 -25.14 7.22
C LEU A 160 -13.86 -24.94 8.73
N SER A 161 -12.93 -25.69 9.34
CA SER A 161 -12.55 -25.51 10.74
C SER A 161 -11.98 -24.10 10.99
N HIS A 162 -11.07 -23.63 10.13
CA HIS A 162 -10.54 -22.27 10.20
C HIS A 162 -11.62 -21.21 10.01
N MET A 163 -12.53 -21.40 9.06
CA MET A 163 -13.66 -20.48 8.86
C MET A 163 -14.56 -20.40 10.09
N ALA A 164 -14.87 -21.53 10.72
CA ALA A 164 -15.66 -21.57 11.95
C ALA A 164 -14.94 -20.87 13.11
N ASP A 165 -13.64 -21.13 13.28
CA ASP A 165 -12.81 -20.47 14.28
C ASP A 165 -12.74 -18.96 14.07
N ASP A 166 -12.55 -18.50 12.83
CA ASP A 166 -12.48 -17.08 12.49
C ASP A 166 -13.83 -16.36 12.74
N LEU A 167 -14.95 -17.03 12.47
CA LEU A 167 -16.30 -16.51 12.77
C LEU A 167 -16.55 -16.36 14.27
N LEU A 168 -16.07 -17.32 15.08
CA LEU A 168 -16.30 -17.34 16.53
C LEU A 168 -15.30 -16.47 17.31
N HIS A 169 -14.03 -16.44 16.88
CA HIS A 169 -12.92 -15.91 17.68
C HIS A 169 -12.14 -14.77 16.98
N ASN A 170 -12.48 -14.42 15.73
CA ASN A 170 -11.77 -13.38 14.96
C ASN A 170 -12.70 -12.40 14.24
N ASN A 171 -13.91 -12.18 14.77
CA ASN A 171 -14.92 -11.26 14.22
C ASN A 171 -15.27 -11.54 12.74
N GLY A 172 -15.16 -12.80 12.30
CA GLY A 172 -15.40 -13.21 10.93
C GLY A 172 -14.31 -12.80 9.93
N LEU A 173 -13.17 -12.27 10.41
CA LEU A 173 -12.03 -11.97 9.56
C LEU A 173 -11.13 -13.20 9.43
N PRO A 174 -10.71 -13.59 8.22
CA PRO A 174 -9.77 -14.70 8.04
C PRO A 174 -8.46 -14.46 8.80
N SER A 175 -8.03 -15.42 9.60
CA SER A 175 -6.71 -15.38 10.22
C SER A 175 -5.61 -15.60 9.18
N GLN A 176 -4.69 -14.63 9.06
CA GLN A 176 -3.58 -14.72 8.10
C GLN A 176 -2.38 -15.50 8.66
N THR A 177 -2.25 -15.52 9.99
CA THR A 177 -1.18 -16.23 10.70
C THR A 177 -1.74 -16.81 11.99
N THR A 178 -1.07 -17.84 12.51
CA THR A 178 -1.22 -18.27 13.90
C THR A 178 -0.74 -17.15 14.82
N LYS A 179 -1.61 -16.69 15.74
CA LYS A 179 -1.33 -15.54 16.62
C LYS A 179 -0.14 -15.79 17.55
N ASP A 180 0.06 -17.04 17.96
CA ASP A 180 1.10 -17.45 18.92
C ASP A 180 2.35 -18.06 18.27
N ALA A 181 2.45 -18.07 16.93
CA ALA A 181 3.62 -18.63 16.26
C ALA A 181 4.85 -17.73 16.33
N PHE A 182 4.67 -16.44 16.65
CA PHE A 182 5.74 -15.46 16.61
C PHE A 182 5.91 -14.72 17.94
N GLU A 183 7.12 -14.75 18.49
CA GLU A 183 7.50 -14.05 19.71
C GLU A 183 8.54 -12.99 19.35
N VAL A 184 8.23 -11.73 19.65
CA VAL A 184 9.11 -10.58 19.40
C VAL A 184 10.34 -10.68 20.29
N GLY A 185 11.53 -10.58 19.71
CA GLY A 185 12.82 -10.80 20.35
C GLY A 185 13.33 -12.23 20.28
N ARG A 186 12.49 -13.22 19.92
CA ARG A 186 12.92 -14.64 19.78
C ARG A 186 12.79 -15.19 18.37
N SER A 187 11.64 -15.02 17.72
CA SER A 187 11.42 -15.47 16.33
C SER A 187 11.30 -14.31 15.34
N VAL A 188 10.91 -13.12 15.83
CA VAL A 188 10.84 -11.88 15.05
C VAL A 188 11.63 -10.78 15.76
N ALA A 189 12.23 -9.82 15.06
CA ALA A 189 13.03 -8.73 15.65
C ALA A 189 14.23 -9.23 16.47
N THR A 190 14.95 -10.21 15.92
CA THR A 190 16.04 -10.91 16.62
C THR A 190 17.41 -10.28 16.40
N THR A 191 17.50 -9.19 15.65
CA THR A 191 18.79 -8.54 15.38
C THR A 191 19.32 -7.89 16.65
N ALA A 192 20.54 -8.28 17.04
CA ALA A 192 21.16 -7.80 18.26
C ALA A 192 21.28 -6.28 18.27
N GLY A 193 20.76 -5.64 19.33
CA GLY A 193 20.76 -4.20 19.52
C GLY A 193 20.45 -3.85 20.97
N ALA A 194 20.54 -2.57 21.30
CA ALA A 194 20.24 -2.05 22.62
C ALA A 194 19.43 -0.76 22.53
N VAL A 195 18.55 -0.54 23.52
CA VAL A 195 17.88 0.75 23.70
C VAL A 195 18.92 1.74 24.22
N VAL A 196 19.23 2.76 23.42
CA VAL A 196 20.23 3.80 23.73
C VAL A 196 19.59 5.10 24.23
N PHE A 197 18.29 5.25 24.04
CA PHE A 197 17.51 6.38 24.56
C PHE A 197 16.05 5.98 24.73
N ARG A 198 15.37 6.58 25.72
CA ARG A 198 13.95 6.37 25.98
C ARG A 198 13.34 7.67 26.48
N ASN A 199 12.16 8.00 25.97
CA ASN A 199 11.29 9.03 26.52
C ASN A 199 9.82 8.54 26.53
N ASP A 200 8.89 9.45 26.80
CA ASP A 200 7.47 9.11 26.89
C ASP A 200 6.86 8.61 25.56
N MET A 201 7.45 8.96 24.41
CA MET A 201 6.87 8.72 23.09
C MET A 201 7.56 7.57 22.34
N PHE A 202 8.86 7.36 22.56
CA PHE A 202 9.63 6.36 21.85
C PHE A 202 10.86 5.85 22.61
N GLU A 203 11.33 4.69 22.17
CA GLU A 203 12.66 4.16 22.46
C GLU A 203 13.50 4.21 21.19
N LEU A 204 14.75 4.65 21.32
CA LEU A 204 15.73 4.58 20.23
C LEU A 204 16.57 3.34 20.42
N ILE A 205 16.55 2.45 19.42
CA ILE A 205 17.37 1.25 19.41
C ILE A 205 18.55 1.48 18.48
N GLN A 206 19.75 1.23 18.98
CA GLN A 206 20.96 1.12 18.16
C GLN A 206 21.30 -0.36 18.00
N TYR A 207 21.46 -0.80 16.76
CA TYR A 207 21.84 -2.19 16.49
C TYR A 207 23.35 -2.42 16.57
N ARG A 208 23.73 -3.65 16.92
CA ARG A 208 25.12 -4.07 17.00
C ARG A 208 25.70 -4.17 15.58
N PRO A 209 26.89 -3.61 15.33
CA PRO A 209 27.54 -3.71 14.03
C PRO A 209 27.73 -5.17 13.58
N MET A 210 27.59 -5.42 12.27
CA MET A 210 27.87 -6.73 11.64
C MET A 210 29.05 -6.67 10.66
N SER A 211 29.79 -5.57 10.65
CA SER A 211 30.97 -5.34 9.81
C SER A 211 32.11 -4.75 10.64
N GLU A 212 33.35 -4.94 10.20
CA GLU A 212 34.53 -4.38 10.87
C GLU A 212 34.57 -2.84 10.82
N LYS A 213 34.15 -2.28 9.69
CA LYS A 213 34.07 -0.83 9.46
C LYS A 213 32.63 -0.45 9.15
N GLN A 214 32.24 0.72 9.63
CA GLN A 214 30.95 1.33 9.33
C GLN A 214 31.13 2.72 8.74
N PHE A 215 30.16 3.16 7.95
CA PHE A 215 30.09 4.54 7.49
C PHE A 215 29.89 5.49 8.67
N SER A 216 30.56 6.64 8.63
CA SER A 216 30.48 7.67 9.68
C SER A 216 29.10 8.33 9.77
N ARG A 217 28.29 8.24 8.72
CA ARG A 217 26.93 8.78 8.68
C ARG A 217 25.93 7.67 9.02
N PRO A 218 25.24 7.74 10.18
CA PRO A 218 24.29 6.71 10.55
C PRO A 218 23.00 6.79 9.74
N VAL A 219 22.24 5.70 9.76
CA VAL A 219 20.89 5.59 9.22
C VAL A 219 19.90 5.51 10.39
N LEU A 220 18.90 6.38 10.40
CA LEU A 220 17.78 6.36 11.33
C LEU A 220 16.51 5.94 10.60
N ILE A 221 15.94 4.82 11.03
CA ILE A 221 14.68 4.28 10.53
C ILE A 221 13.52 4.86 11.35
N VAL A 222 12.58 5.49 10.65
CA VAL A 222 11.35 6.07 11.19
C VAL A 222 10.16 5.21 10.69
N PRO A 223 9.72 4.22 11.47
CA PRO A 223 8.60 3.36 11.09
C PRO A 223 7.27 4.10 11.19
N PRO A 224 6.19 3.58 10.56
CA PRO A 224 4.86 4.11 10.78
C PRO A 224 4.41 3.91 12.23
N GLN A 225 3.55 4.80 12.73
CA GLN A 225 3.00 4.71 14.10
C GLN A 225 1.92 3.63 14.24
N ILE A 226 1.31 3.25 13.11
CA ILE A 226 0.21 2.26 13.08
C ILE A 226 0.74 0.85 13.30
N ASN A 227 1.89 0.52 12.69
CA ASN A 227 2.52 -0.79 12.81
C ASN A 227 3.78 -0.69 13.68
N LYS A 228 4.21 -1.82 14.24
CA LYS A 228 5.43 -1.85 15.06
C LYS A 228 6.70 -1.81 14.20
N PHE A 229 7.79 -1.34 14.79
CA PHE A 229 9.07 -1.12 14.11
C PHE A 229 9.66 -2.39 13.46
N TYR A 230 9.36 -3.58 14.00
CA TYR A 230 9.91 -4.85 13.54
C TYR A 230 9.50 -5.24 12.12
N ILE A 231 8.64 -4.48 11.43
CA ILE A 231 8.43 -4.65 9.99
C ILE A 231 9.75 -4.49 9.19
N PHE A 232 10.70 -3.74 9.73
CA PHE A 232 12.05 -3.61 9.17
C PHE A 232 13.03 -4.69 9.64
N ASP A 233 12.62 -5.51 10.61
CA ASP A 233 13.45 -6.53 11.25
C ASP A 233 12.61 -7.79 11.54
N LEU A 234 12.08 -8.41 10.48
CA LEU A 234 11.21 -9.58 10.61
C LEU A 234 11.99 -10.84 10.99
N SER A 235 12.53 -11.56 10.02
CA SER A 235 13.41 -12.71 10.20
C SER A 235 14.80 -12.40 9.61
N PRO A 236 15.85 -13.18 9.94
CA PRO A 236 17.18 -12.98 9.36
C PRO A 236 17.23 -12.97 7.83
N ALA A 237 16.30 -13.68 7.17
CA ALA A 237 16.23 -13.75 5.70
C ALA A 237 15.58 -12.51 5.06
N ASN A 238 14.76 -11.76 5.80
CA ASN A 238 14.00 -10.62 5.29
C ASN A 238 14.07 -9.38 6.21
N SER A 239 15.18 -9.23 6.94
CA SER A 239 15.46 -8.07 7.79
C SER A 239 16.23 -7.00 7.00
N PHE A 240 15.60 -5.84 6.83
CA PHE A 240 16.26 -4.66 6.27
C PHE A 240 17.37 -4.16 7.21
N VAL A 241 17.15 -4.25 8.52
CA VAL A 241 18.16 -3.89 9.52
C VAL A 241 19.44 -4.73 9.34
N GLN A 242 19.33 -6.06 9.25
CA GLN A 242 20.51 -6.91 9.03
C GLN A 242 21.19 -6.61 7.70
N TYR A 243 20.41 -6.36 6.65
CA TYR A 243 20.96 -5.97 5.36
C TYR A 243 21.78 -4.67 5.49
N ALA A 244 21.26 -3.64 6.16
CA ALA A 244 21.96 -2.38 6.37
C ALA A 244 23.25 -2.57 7.18
N LEU A 245 23.20 -3.31 8.29
CA LEU A 245 24.36 -3.58 9.15
C LEU A 245 25.46 -4.36 8.42
N LYS A 246 25.10 -5.37 7.61
CA LYS A 246 26.07 -6.14 6.80
C LYS A 246 26.74 -5.29 5.73
N ASN A 247 26.06 -4.25 5.24
CA ASN A 247 26.61 -3.28 4.28
C ASN A 247 27.33 -2.11 4.97
N GLY A 248 27.65 -2.22 6.27
CA GLY A 248 28.41 -1.22 7.01
C GLY A 248 27.64 0.04 7.38
N LEU A 249 26.31 0.03 7.29
CA LEU A 249 25.50 1.16 7.72
C LEU A 249 25.20 1.05 9.22
N GLN A 250 25.66 2.03 9.99
CA GLN A 250 25.31 2.15 11.39
C GLN A 250 23.82 2.47 11.52
N THR A 251 23.03 1.54 12.04
CA THR A 251 21.57 1.59 11.93
C THR A 251 20.91 1.80 13.30
N PHE A 252 20.01 2.77 13.34
CA PHE A 252 19.13 3.09 14.45
C PHE A 252 17.67 2.95 14.02
N VAL A 253 16.78 2.61 14.95
CA VAL A 253 15.33 2.59 14.70
C VAL A 253 14.57 3.21 15.86
N ILE A 254 13.51 3.95 15.53
CA ILE A 254 12.54 4.45 16.50
C ILE A 254 11.53 3.34 16.79
N SER A 255 11.44 2.90 18.04
CA SER A 255 10.35 2.06 18.54
C SER A 255 9.31 2.96 19.20
N TRP A 256 8.20 3.21 18.50
CA TRP A 256 7.11 4.05 18.99
C TRP A 256 6.38 3.39 20.15
N ARG A 257 5.99 4.20 21.14
CA ARG A 257 5.08 3.77 22.20
C ARG A 257 3.69 3.50 21.62
N ASN A 258 3.06 2.43 22.08
CA ASN A 258 1.64 2.19 21.81
C ASN A 258 0.80 3.15 22.69
N PRO A 259 0.09 4.13 22.10
CA PRO A 259 -0.60 5.14 22.88
C PRO A 259 -1.83 4.58 23.61
N ASP A 260 -2.00 4.99 24.86
CA ASP A 260 -3.25 4.86 25.62
C ASP A 260 -3.99 6.20 25.77
N VAL A 261 -5.12 6.19 26.49
CA VAL A 261 -6.00 7.36 26.71
C VAL A 261 -5.26 8.60 27.21
N ARG A 262 -4.15 8.45 27.94
CA ARG A 262 -3.36 9.57 28.49
C ARG A 262 -2.62 10.35 27.41
N HIS A 263 -2.43 9.73 26.26
CA HIS A 263 -1.67 10.28 25.13
C HIS A 263 -2.56 10.91 24.06
N ARG A 264 -3.85 11.13 24.36
CA ARG A 264 -4.85 11.70 23.44
C ARG A 264 -4.47 13.06 22.84
N GLU A 265 -3.61 13.82 23.51
CA GLU A 265 -3.16 15.14 23.04
C GLU A 265 -1.94 15.05 22.10
N TRP A 266 -1.39 13.86 21.86
CA TRP A 266 -0.32 13.69 20.88
C TRP A 266 -0.85 13.87 19.47
N GLY A 267 -0.40 14.94 18.83
CA GLY A 267 -0.69 15.25 17.45
C GLY A 267 0.48 14.93 16.53
N LEU A 268 0.26 15.18 15.25
CA LEU A 268 1.29 15.03 14.21
C LEU A 268 2.56 15.86 14.52
N SER A 269 2.40 17.06 15.09
CA SER A 269 3.53 17.91 15.52
C SER A 269 4.37 17.24 16.61
N SER A 270 3.77 16.48 17.52
CA SER A 270 4.48 15.73 18.56
C SER A 270 5.38 14.66 17.94
N TYR A 271 4.90 13.91 16.95
CA TYR A 271 5.68 12.87 16.26
C TYR A 271 6.82 13.42 15.40
N VAL A 272 6.58 14.55 14.72
CA VAL A 272 7.63 15.28 13.99
C VAL A 272 8.74 15.73 14.95
N GLY A 273 8.38 16.36 16.07
CA GLY A 273 9.34 16.76 17.11
C GLY A 273 10.08 15.57 17.73
N ALA A 274 9.40 14.43 17.90
CA ALA A 274 10.03 13.20 18.39
C ALA A 274 11.09 12.66 17.41
N THR A 275 10.81 12.75 16.11
CA THR A 275 11.75 12.33 15.07
C THR A 275 12.97 13.24 15.02
N GLU A 276 12.78 14.56 15.13
CA GLU A 276 13.89 15.52 15.28
C GLU A 276 14.72 15.21 16.53
N HIS A 277 14.08 14.89 17.65
CA HIS A 277 14.76 14.49 18.88
C HIS A 277 15.59 13.22 18.66
N ALA A 278 15.01 12.17 18.05
CA ALA A 278 15.73 10.94 17.73
C ALA A 278 16.95 11.20 16.84
N MET A 279 16.84 12.08 15.83
CA MET A 279 17.97 12.49 15.00
C MET A 279 19.08 13.13 15.83
N ASN A 280 18.73 14.03 16.75
CA ASN A 280 19.71 14.68 17.61
C ASN A 280 20.42 13.69 18.54
N VAL A 281 19.70 12.71 19.09
CA VAL A 281 20.29 11.63 19.88
C VAL A 281 21.24 10.78 19.03
N CYS A 282 20.85 10.40 17.80
CA CYS A 282 21.73 9.69 16.88
C CYS A 282 23.02 10.48 16.61
N ARG A 283 22.93 11.79 16.39
CA ARG A 283 24.11 12.66 16.19
C ARG A 283 24.98 12.74 17.43
N ALA A 284 24.38 12.86 18.61
CA ALA A 284 25.12 12.90 19.87
C ALA A 284 25.89 11.60 20.11
N ILE A 285 25.28 10.44 19.84
CA ILE A 285 25.92 9.13 20.02
C ILE A 285 27.06 8.90 19.01
N THR A 286 26.83 9.26 17.76
CA THR A 286 27.76 8.95 16.66
C THR A 286 28.80 10.04 16.42
N ALA A 287 28.67 11.19 17.07
CA ALA A 287 29.35 12.44 16.73
C ALA A 287 29.19 12.84 15.24
N ALA A 288 28.24 12.24 14.53
CA ALA A 288 28.02 12.50 13.11
C ALA A 288 27.37 13.87 12.95
N ARG A 289 27.86 14.64 11.97
CA ARG A 289 27.23 15.90 11.61
C ARG A 289 25.84 15.69 10.99
N GLU A 290 25.65 14.57 10.29
CA GLU A 290 24.49 14.28 9.46
C GLU A 290 23.98 12.87 9.70
N VAL A 291 22.66 12.69 9.59
CA VAL A 291 21.97 11.39 9.72
C VAL A 291 21.17 11.14 8.46
N ASN A 292 21.24 9.92 7.92
CA ASN A 292 20.39 9.49 6.83
C ASN A 292 19.04 9.03 7.39
N LEU A 293 17.93 9.57 6.90
CA LEU A 293 16.60 9.19 7.34
C LEU A 293 15.95 8.21 6.35
N VAL A 294 15.36 7.15 6.89
CA VAL A 294 14.54 6.19 6.14
C VAL A 294 13.16 6.16 6.77
N GLY A 295 12.15 6.66 6.06
CA GLY A 295 10.76 6.64 6.51
C GLY A 295 9.92 5.67 5.68
N ALA A 296 9.03 4.91 6.31
CA ALA A 296 8.03 4.12 5.59
C ALA A 296 6.62 4.42 6.07
N CYS A 297 5.67 4.38 5.12
CA CYS A 297 4.28 4.73 5.37
C CYS A 297 4.18 6.04 6.18
N ALA A 298 3.39 6.12 7.24
CA ALA A 298 3.22 7.33 8.06
C ALA A 298 4.54 7.97 8.55
N GLY A 299 5.58 7.16 8.86
CA GLY A 299 6.90 7.68 9.24
C GLY A 299 7.63 8.39 8.09
N GLY A 300 7.28 8.08 6.84
CA GLY A 300 7.71 8.86 5.67
C GLY A 300 7.09 10.26 5.63
N ALA A 301 5.84 10.40 6.07
CA ALA A 301 5.16 11.68 6.13
C ALA A 301 5.78 12.57 7.22
N ASP A 302 6.20 11.97 8.34
CA ASP A 302 6.95 12.68 9.38
C ASP A 302 8.33 13.09 8.88
N HIS A 303 9.06 12.19 8.22
CA HIS A 303 10.35 12.52 7.59
C HIS A 303 10.21 13.74 6.65
N CYS A 304 9.27 13.71 5.71
CA CYS A 304 9.06 14.83 4.80
C CYS A 304 8.68 16.14 5.55
N ARG A 305 7.94 16.06 6.68
CA ARG A 305 7.60 17.24 7.50
C ARG A 305 8.78 17.76 8.31
N VAL A 306 9.60 16.89 8.88
CA VAL A 306 10.85 17.26 9.54
C VAL A 306 11.78 17.95 8.53
N ALA A 307 11.93 17.38 7.34
CA ALA A 307 12.72 17.99 6.28
C ALA A 307 12.20 19.40 5.91
N GLY A 308 10.88 19.57 5.81
CA GLY A 308 10.25 20.88 5.56
C GLY A 308 10.42 21.87 6.71
N SER A 309 10.27 21.42 7.96
CA SER A 309 10.47 22.22 9.19
C SER A 309 11.90 22.76 9.26
N LEU A 310 12.89 21.88 9.05
CA LEU A 310 14.31 22.25 9.05
C LEU A 310 14.66 23.15 7.86
N ALA A 311 14.00 22.97 6.71
CA ALA A 311 14.19 23.82 5.55
C ALA A 311 13.66 25.24 5.71
N GLY A 312 12.50 25.39 6.36
CA GLY A 312 11.91 26.71 6.65
C GLY A 312 12.68 27.52 7.70
N GLN A 313 13.52 26.86 8.50
CA GLN A 313 14.35 27.49 9.54
C GLN A 313 15.77 27.85 9.07
N ALA A 314 16.18 27.41 7.87
CA ALA A 314 17.51 27.67 7.32
C ALA A 314 17.47 28.80 6.29
N PRO A 315 18.46 29.73 6.28
CA PRO A 315 18.59 30.76 5.24
C PRO A 315 18.93 30.17 3.86
N ASP A 316 19.28 28.87 3.80
CA ASP A 316 19.54 28.12 2.58
C ASP A 316 18.77 26.78 2.66
N PRO A 317 17.71 26.56 1.85
CA PRO A 317 16.83 25.41 2.02
C PRO A 317 17.56 24.10 1.61
N PRO A 318 17.57 23.06 2.46
CA PRO A 318 18.17 21.77 2.13
C PRO A 318 17.44 21.13 0.96
N ARG A 319 18.18 20.84 -0.11
CA ARG A 319 17.70 20.03 -1.23
C ARG A 319 17.93 18.56 -0.89
N GLY A 320 16.87 17.77 -0.70
CA GLY A 320 16.99 16.38 -0.26
C GLY A 320 15.91 15.47 -0.84
N GLN A 321 16.21 14.16 -0.90
CA GLN A 321 15.29 13.13 -1.37
C GLN A 321 14.60 12.45 -0.17
N CYS A 322 13.28 12.54 -0.11
CA CYS A 322 12.43 11.79 0.82
C CYS A 322 12.24 10.39 0.20
N ASN A 323 12.96 9.37 0.67
CA ASN A 323 12.72 7.98 0.24
C ASN A 323 11.44 7.46 0.91
N LEU A 324 10.32 7.67 0.24
CA LEU A 324 9.01 7.19 0.66
C LEU A 324 8.83 5.75 0.17
N HIS A 325 9.00 4.78 1.06
CA HIS A 325 8.45 3.46 0.82
C HIS A 325 6.96 3.45 1.19
N GLY A 326 6.11 3.34 0.17
CA GLY A 326 4.66 3.16 0.34
C GLY A 326 3.83 4.42 0.59
N GLN A 327 4.31 5.62 0.23
CA GLN A 327 3.51 6.86 0.29
C GLN A 327 3.59 7.72 -0.99
N PRO A 328 2.52 8.47 -1.30
CA PRO A 328 2.55 9.45 -2.38
C PRO A 328 3.19 10.76 -1.89
N ALA A 329 4.44 11.04 -2.27
CA ALA A 329 4.87 12.43 -2.47
C ALA A 329 4.48 12.86 -3.88
N GLY A 330 4.02 14.10 -4.02
CA GLY A 330 3.73 14.72 -5.31
C GLY A 330 4.88 14.50 -6.29
N GLN A 331 4.54 13.95 -7.46
CA GLN A 331 5.47 13.68 -8.55
C GLN A 331 5.90 15.00 -9.18
N SER A 332 7.16 15.39 -8.99
CA SER A 332 7.90 16.19 -9.98
C SER A 332 9.31 15.62 -10.14
N ASP A 333 9.54 15.09 -11.33
CA ASP A 333 10.80 14.71 -11.98
C ASP A 333 11.75 13.69 -11.34
N ARG A 334 11.85 12.55 -12.05
CA ARG A 334 12.85 11.50 -11.89
C ARG A 334 14.22 12.01 -12.34
N LYS A 335 15.11 12.31 -11.38
CA LYS A 335 16.56 12.09 -11.53
C LYS A 335 17.14 11.54 -10.21
N PRO A 336 18.07 10.58 -10.26
CA PRO A 336 18.73 10.06 -9.06
C PRO A 336 19.73 11.12 -8.57
N CYS A 337 19.49 11.70 -7.40
CA CYS A 337 20.38 12.69 -6.79
C CYS A 337 20.65 12.33 -5.32
N HIS A 338 21.88 11.92 -5.06
CA HIS A 338 22.46 11.84 -3.70
C HIS A 338 22.55 13.23 -3.08
N VAL A 339 22.04 13.47 -1.87
CA VAL A 339 22.29 14.76 -1.17
C VAL A 339 22.42 14.64 0.36
N VAL A 340 23.15 15.64 0.88
CA VAL A 340 23.91 15.88 2.11
C VAL A 340 23.18 16.96 2.95
N TYR A 341 23.16 16.87 4.29
CA TYR A 341 22.56 17.90 5.16
C TYR A 341 23.62 18.73 5.88
N ARG A 342 23.98 19.90 5.32
CA ARG A 342 24.85 20.90 5.98
C ARG A 342 24.04 21.77 6.94
N ARG A 343 24.57 22.01 8.15
CA ARG A 343 24.26 23.26 8.89
C ARG A 343 25.31 24.30 8.49
N GLY A 344 24.88 25.51 8.12
CA GLY A 344 25.74 26.69 8.08
C GLY A 344 26.16 27.06 9.50
N ASN A 345 27.43 27.42 9.67
CA ASN A 345 27.96 27.88 10.96
C ASN A 345 27.29 29.20 11.36
N ALA A 346 26.91 29.28 12.64
CA ALA A 346 26.98 30.50 13.42
C ALA A 346 27.82 30.17 14.66
#